data_AF-A0A1X6Y5C6-F1
#
_entry.id   AF-A0A1X6Y5C6-F1
#
_cell.length_a   1.000
_cell.length_b   1.000
_cell.length_c   1.000
_cell.angle_alpha   90.00
_cell.angle_beta   90.00
_cell.angle_gamma   90.00
#
_symmetry.space_group_name_H-M   'P 1'
#
loop_
_entity.id
_entity.type
_entity.pdbx_description
1 polymer ?
#
loop_
_entity_poly.entity_id
_entity_poly.type
_entity_poly.pdbx_seq_one_letter_code
_entity_poly.pdbx_strand_id
1 'polypeptide(L)'
;MPDHFYLSEFDPARHRSFDYVSASNDWVPWVSASIPGSLDLQVRRRIESNLKHILAGLEMKAGLIIPHGERLAGREVLYEPYFQSLIFEFCVGVYSVCEGIGSAHHLHNIGDDGSAGPRVSRARWTDALVAEYDPADVLSLRERVEIVQDKRDRLHQDSLGARDDIDWHSFGYAQAFVPARQALQPLLQAEIGDVPATTNLLIR
;
A
#
# COMPACT_ATOMS: atom_id res chain seq x y z
N MET A 1 -22.89 16.59 -11.61
CA MET A 1 -21.70 16.27 -12.42
C MET A 1 -20.94 15.19 -11.68
N PRO A 2 -20.27 14.23 -12.35
CA PRO A 2 -19.38 13.31 -11.67
C PRO A 2 -18.02 13.99 -11.48
N ASP A 3 -17.62 14.23 -10.24
CA ASP A 3 -16.36 14.88 -9.89
C ASP A 3 -15.21 13.85 -9.99
N HIS A 4 -14.63 13.75 -11.18
CA HIS A 4 -13.47 12.89 -11.44
C HIS A 4 -12.16 13.65 -11.12
N PHE A 5 -11.43 13.19 -10.10
CA PHE A 5 -10.06 13.64 -9.84
C PHE A 5 -9.09 12.97 -10.82
N TYR A 6 -8.84 13.61 -11.97
CA TYR A 6 -7.79 13.19 -12.89
C TYR A 6 -6.44 13.82 -12.50
N LEU A 7 -5.44 12.99 -12.19
CA LEU A 7 -4.07 13.31 -12.57
C LEU A 7 -3.97 13.12 -14.09
N SER A 8 -3.40 14.10 -14.78
CA SER A 8 -3.44 14.21 -16.25
C SER A 8 -2.07 14.04 -16.89
N GLU A 9 -2.03 14.01 -18.22
CA GLU A 9 -0.79 14.03 -18.98
C GLU A 9 0.06 15.29 -18.70
N PHE A 10 0.99 15.11 -17.76
CA PHE A 10 2.24 15.83 -17.56
C PHE A 10 3.08 15.58 -18.90
N ASP A 11 2.69 16.13 -20.07
CA ASP A 11 3.46 15.97 -21.34
C ASP A 11 4.93 16.46 -21.22
N PRO A 12 5.91 16.09 -22.07
CA PRO A 12 7.32 16.45 -21.82
C PRO A 12 7.67 17.96 -21.64
N ALA A 13 6.92 18.89 -22.24
CA ALA A 13 7.03 20.34 -22.04
C ALA A 13 6.15 20.86 -20.88
N ARG A 14 5.17 20.06 -20.45
CA ARG A 14 4.57 20.08 -19.11
C ARG A 14 5.43 19.34 -18.06
N HIS A 15 6.49 18.61 -18.47
CA HIS A 15 7.24 17.50 -17.79
C HIS A 15 6.36 16.23 -17.51
N ARG A 16 6.92 14.98 -17.47
CA ARG A 16 6.44 13.52 -17.37
C ARG A 16 4.97 12.96 -17.18
N SER A 17 4.28 12.38 -18.18
CA SER A 17 2.84 12.11 -18.07
C SER A 17 2.49 10.86 -17.25
N PHE A 18 1.56 10.99 -16.31
CA PHE A 18 0.99 9.84 -15.60
C PHE A 18 -0.46 9.62 -16.00
N ASP A 19 -0.67 8.50 -16.65
CA ASP A 19 -1.95 8.06 -17.18
C ASP A 19 -2.92 7.63 -16.08
N TYR A 20 -4.20 7.72 -16.44
CA TYR A 20 -5.38 7.16 -15.78
C TYR A 20 -5.16 6.51 -14.40
N VAL A 21 -5.43 7.29 -13.34
CA VAL A 21 -5.72 6.76 -12.00
C VAL A 21 -6.88 5.77 -12.13
N SER A 22 -6.63 4.49 -11.87
CA SER A 22 -7.69 3.50 -11.91
C SER A 22 -8.76 3.80 -10.83
N ALA A 23 -10.01 3.62 -11.18
CA ALA A 23 -11.11 3.84 -10.26
C ALA A 23 -11.07 2.79 -9.15
N SER A 24 -11.59 3.11 -7.96
CA SER A 24 -11.63 2.13 -6.86
C SER A 24 -12.42 0.85 -7.18
N ASN A 25 -13.25 0.81 -8.23
CA ASN A 25 -13.89 -0.44 -8.67
C ASN A 25 -12.99 -1.30 -9.57
N ASP A 26 -11.97 -0.74 -10.20
CA ASP A 26 -11.02 -1.45 -11.07
C ASP A 26 -10.12 -2.38 -10.23
N TRP A 27 -9.93 -2.07 -8.94
CA TRP A 27 -9.24 -2.90 -7.96
C TRP A 27 -10.05 -4.06 -7.40
N VAL A 28 -11.37 -4.14 -7.67
CA VAL A 28 -12.23 -5.19 -7.10
C VAL A 28 -11.76 -6.60 -7.50
N PRO A 29 -11.51 -6.92 -8.79
CA PRO A 29 -11.06 -8.26 -9.19
C PRO A 29 -9.82 -8.73 -8.40
N TRP A 30 -8.79 -7.88 -8.36
CA TRP A 30 -7.55 -8.20 -7.63
C TRP A 30 -7.77 -8.44 -6.14
N VAL A 31 -8.58 -7.61 -5.47
CA VAL A 31 -8.87 -7.81 -4.04
C VAL A 31 -9.70 -9.08 -3.82
N SER A 32 -10.68 -9.36 -4.67
CA SER A 32 -11.51 -10.58 -4.57
C SER A 32 -10.70 -11.85 -4.81
N ALA A 33 -9.69 -11.82 -5.69
CA ALA A 33 -8.75 -12.92 -5.93
C ALA A 33 -7.74 -13.09 -4.78
N SER A 34 -7.22 -11.99 -4.23
CA SER A 34 -6.20 -11.97 -3.17
C SER A 34 -6.71 -12.39 -1.77
N ILE A 35 -8.00 -12.75 -1.61
CA ILE A 35 -8.58 -13.13 -0.30
C ILE A 35 -9.23 -14.52 -0.35
N PRO A 36 -9.00 -15.39 0.67
CA PRO A 36 -9.55 -16.74 0.65
C PRO A 36 -11.08 -16.82 0.57
N GLY A 37 -11.58 -17.61 -0.39
CA GLY A 37 -13.01 -17.82 -0.62
C GLY A 37 -13.76 -18.51 0.54
N SER A 38 -13.05 -19.10 1.51
CA SER A 38 -13.62 -19.73 2.70
C SER A 38 -14.15 -18.74 3.74
N LEU A 39 -13.76 -17.46 3.67
CA LEU A 39 -14.21 -16.43 4.60
C LEU A 39 -15.69 -16.11 4.38
N ASP A 40 -16.36 -15.65 5.44
CA ASP A 40 -17.74 -15.22 5.38
C ASP A 40 -17.95 -14.16 4.28
N LEU A 41 -19.12 -14.19 3.63
CA LEU A 41 -19.43 -13.32 2.51
C LEU A 41 -19.48 -11.83 2.92
N GLN A 42 -19.90 -11.50 4.14
CA GLN A 42 -19.91 -10.12 4.62
C GLN A 42 -18.50 -9.67 5.04
N VAL A 43 -17.68 -10.59 5.59
CA VAL A 43 -16.25 -10.34 5.86
C VAL A 43 -15.53 -9.99 4.55
N ARG A 44 -15.65 -10.83 3.51
CA ARG A 44 -15.04 -10.57 2.19
C ARG A 44 -15.49 -9.25 1.57
N ARG A 45 -16.80 -8.96 1.57
CA ARG A 45 -17.34 -7.68 1.06
C ARG A 45 -16.81 -6.46 1.80
N ARG A 46 -16.58 -6.55 3.12
CA ARG A 46 -15.96 -5.45 3.90
C ARG A 46 -14.49 -5.27 3.55
N ILE A 47 -13.74 -6.37 3.41
CA ILE A 47 -12.33 -6.32 3.00
C ILE A 47 -12.22 -5.70 1.60
N GLU A 48 -12.99 -6.20 0.63
CA GLU A 48 -13.08 -5.67 -0.73
C GLU A 48 -13.42 -4.17 -0.74
N SER A 49 -14.50 -3.77 -0.06
CA SER A 49 -14.92 -2.37 -0.01
C SER A 49 -13.89 -1.45 0.63
N ASN A 50 -13.10 -1.92 1.60
CA ASN A 50 -12.09 -1.10 2.27
C ASN A 50 -10.80 -1.03 1.45
N LEU A 51 -10.25 -2.19 1.06
CA LEU A 51 -8.95 -2.25 0.38
C LEU A 51 -8.99 -1.59 -1.00
N LYS A 52 -10.09 -1.70 -1.75
CA LYS A 52 -10.22 -1.08 -3.07
C LYS A 52 -10.11 0.45 -3.04
N HIS A 53 -10.55 1.09 -1.96
CA HIS A 53 -10.40 2.54 -1.76
C HIS A 53 -8.98 2.90 -1.30
N ILE A 54 -8.34 2.05 -0.49
CA ILE A 54 -6.94 2.23 -0.09
C ILE A 54 -6.03 2.13 -1.32
N LEU A 55 -6.22 1.12 -2.19
CA LEU A 55 -5.40 0.90 -3.40
C LEU A 55 -5.49 2.07 -4.38
N ALA A 56 -6.71 2.55 -4.70
CA ALA A 56 -6.87 3.76 -5.52
C ALA A 56 -6.21 4.99 -4.87
N GLY A 57 -6.32 5.14 -3.54
CA GLY A 57 -5.66 6.20 -2.79
C GLY A 57 -4.13 6.09 -2.76
N LEU A 58 -3.58 4.88 -2.80
CA LEU A 58 -2.14 4.61 -2.94
C LEU A 58 -1.66 4.90 -4.36
N GLU A 59 -2.43 4.54 -5.38
CA GLU A 59 -2.12 4.77 -6.78
C GLU A 59 -2.02 6.27 -7.11
N MET A 60 -2.98 7.08 -6.62
CA MET A 60 -2.93 8.55 -6.71
C MET A 60 -1.66 9.11 -6.05
N LYS A 61 -1.27 8.57 -4.89
CA LYS A 61 -0.04 8.99 -4.18
C LYS A 61 1.22 8.58 -4.93
N ALA A 62 1.28 7.36 -5.46
CA ALA A 62 2.41 6.89 -6.27
C ALA A 62 2.59 7.77 -7.51
N GLY A 63 1.50 8.15 -8.19
CA GLY A 63 1.52 9.09 -9.32
C GLY A 63 2.03 10.51 -8.99
N LEU A 64 2.12 10.89 -7.71
CA LEU A 64 2.76 12.13 -7.25
C LEU A 64 4.19 11.90 -6.72
N ILE A 65 4.39 10.82 -5.97
CA ILE A 65 5.65 10.51 -5.28
C ILE A 65 6.73 10.07 -6.28
N ILE A 66 6.42 9.18 -7.21
CA ILE A 66 7.34 8.67 -8.25
C ILE A 66 7.92 9.83 -9.07
N PRO A 67 7.12 10.71 -9.73
CA PRO A 67 7.68 11.83 -10.45
C PRO A 67 8.44 12.79 -9.58
N HIS A 68 8.19 12.93 -8.28
CA HIS A 68 9.00 13.78 -7.42
C HIS A 68 10.37 13.14 -7.13
N GLY A 69 10.39 11.92 -6.60
CA GLY A 69 11.61 11.28 -6.09
C GLY A 69 12.60 10.79 -7.15
N GLU A 70 12.15 10.56 -8.39
CA GLU A 70 13.01 10.09 -9.49
C GLU A 70 13.63 11.23 -10.32
N ARG A 71 13.55 12.49 -9.90
CA ARG A 71 14.14 13.61 -10.65
C ARG A 71 15.62 13.81 -10.34
N LEU A 72 16.29 14.45 -11.30
CA LEU A 72 17.54 15.14 -11.05
C LEU A 72 17.30 16.23 -9.99
N ALA A 73 18.19 16.32 -9.01
CA ALA A 73 18.12 17.30 -7.92
C ALA A 73 17.97 18.75 -8.44
N GLY A 74 17.16 19.56 -7.76
CA GLY A 74 16.84 20.93 -8.16
C GLY A 74 15.68 21.06 -9.15
N ARG A 75 14.76 20.07 -9.20
CA ARG A 75 13.53 20.09 -10.03
C ARG A 75 12.29 19.56 -9.30
N GLU A 76 12.26 19.77 -7.99
CA GLU A 76 11.21 19.37 -7.06
C GLU A 76 9.86 20.00 -7.47
N VAL A 77 8.76 19.24 -7.43
CA VAL A 77 7.39 19.74 -7.73
C VAL A 77 6.52 19.87 -6.49
N LEU A 78 6.90 19.19 -5.42
CA LEU A 78 6.20 19.22 -4.15
C LEU A 78 7.11 19.90 -3.14
N TYR A 79 6.51 20.60 -2.17
CA TYR A 79 7.25 21.09 -1.03
C TYR A 79 7.70 19.90 -0.17
N GLU A 80 8.97 19.84 0.24
CA GLU A 80 9.59 18.65 0.86
C GLU A 80 8.79 18.08 2.07
N PRO A 81 8.30 18.88 3.03
CA PRO A 81 7.43 18.37 4.10
C PRO A 81 6.12 17.72 3.61
N TYR A 82 5.56 18.21 2.49
CA TYR A 82 4.36 17.62 1.89
C TYR A 82 4.68 16.30 1.15
N PHE A 83 5.84 16.23 0.49
CA PHE A 83 6.35 15.00 -0.10
C PHE A 83 6.57 13.90 0.96
N GLN A 84 7.23 14.23 2.07
CA GLN A 84 7.41 13.34 3.22
C GLN A 84 6.07 12.90 3.83
N SER A 85 5.10 13.83 3.95
CA SER A 85 3.74 13.51 4.42
C SER A 85 3.01 12.52 3.50
N LEU A 86 3.09 12.71 2.17
CA LEU A 86 2.53 11.76 1.21
C LEU A 86 3.17 10.38 1.29
N ILE A 87 4.49 10.31 1.50
CA ILE A 87 5.22 9.04 1.68
C ILE A 87 4.79 8.36 2.98
N PHE A 88 4.64 9.11 4.07
CA PHE A 88 4.09 8.57 5.33
C PHE A 88 2.69 7.97 5.12
N GLU A 89 1.75 8.71 4.51
CA GLU A 89 0.42 8.19 4.23
C GLU A 89 0.44 6.97 3.28
N PHE A 90 1.37 6.94 2.32
CA PHE A 90 1.58 5.79 1.46
C PHE A 90 2.02 4.56 2.26
N CYS A 91 2.97 4.71 3.19
CA CYS A 91 3.38 3.63 4.10
C CYS A 91 2.20 3.12 4.95
N VAL A 92 1.39 4.02 5.52
CA VAL A 92 0.20 3.63 6.31
C VAL A 92 -0.81 2.86 5.45
N GLY A 93 -1.06 3.28 4.21
CA GLY A 93 -1.95 2.56 3.31
C GLY A 93 -1.41 1.18 2.91
N VAL A 94 -0.10 1.06 2.62
CA VAL A 94 0.55 -0.25 2.36
C VAL A 94 0.43 -1.17 3.57
N TYR A 95 0.69 -0.67 4.79
CA TYR A 95 0.50 -1.43 6.03
C TYR A 95 -0.92 -2.00 6.11
N SER A 96 -1.95 -1.19 5.83
CA SER A 96 -3.34 -1.63 5.89
C SER A 96 -3.72 -2.65 4.80
N VAL A 97 -3.11 -2.60 3.61
CA VAL A 97 -3.28 -3.65 2.58
C VAL A 97 -2.67 -4.98 3.07
N CYS A 98 -1.43 -4.95 3.54
CA CYS A 98 -0.73 -6.12 4.06
C CYS A 98 -1.44 -6.73 5.30
N GLU A 99 -1.92 -5.89 6.22
CA GLU A 99 -2.67 -6.31 7.41
C GLU A 99 -4.02 -6.93 7.04
N GLY A 100 -4.76 -6.35 6.08
CA GLY A 100 -6.04 -6.88 5.62
C GLY A 100 -5.92 -8.24 4.94
N ILE A 101 -5.01 -8.37 3.98
CA ILE A 101 -4.76 -9.62 3.24
C ILE A 101 -4.14 -10.68 4.15
N GLY A 102 -3.13 -10.33 4.94
CA GLY A 102 -2.50 -11.25 5.89
C GLY A 102 -3.47 -11.76 6.96
N SER A 103 -4.41 -10.92 7.41
CA SER A 103 -5.44 -11.35 8.37
C SER A 103 -6.45 -12.30 7.72
N ALA A 104 -6.84 -12.06 6.47
CA ALA A 104 -7.70 -12.95 5.70
C ALA A 104 -7.08 -14.35 5.54
N HIS A 105 -5.81 -14.41 5.17
CA HIS A 105 -5.04 -15.67 5.08
C HIS A 105 -4.81 -16.34 6.43
N HIS A 106 -4.52 -15.58 7.50
CA HIS A 106 -4.38 -16.16 8.83
C HIS A 106 -5.66 -16.89 9.29
N LEU A 107 -6.83 -16.27 9.08
CA LEU A 107 -8.12 -16.84 9.47
C LEU A 107 -8.44 -18.10 8.65
N HIS A 108 -8.23 -18.05 7.34
CA HIS A 108 -8.32 -19.23 6.46
C HIS A 108 -7.45 -20.40 6.97
N ASN A 109 -6.18 -20.13 7.27
CA ASN A 109 -5.19 -21.14 7.69
C ASN A 109 -5.52 -21.81 9.04
N ILE A 110 -6.38 -21.21 9.87
CA ILE A 110 -6.87 -21.80 11.13
C ILE A 110 -8.31 -22.33 11.04
N GLY A 111 -8.97 -22.23 9.88
CA GLY A 111 -10.36 -22.64 9.68
C GLY A 111 -11.41 -21.69 10.28
N ASP A 112 -11.06 -20.43 10.52
CA ASP A 112 -11.97 -19.37 10.98
C ASP A 112 -12.48 -18.58 9.76
N ASP A 113 -13.80 -18.33 9.69
CA ASP A 113 -14.42 -17.58 8.59
C ASP A 113 -14.40 -16.05 8.80
N GLY A 114 -13.94 -15.60 9.97
CA GLY A 114 -13.84 -14.21 10.40
C GLY A 114 -15.17 -13.60 10.88
N SER A 115 -16.29 -14.33 10.84
CA SER A 115 -17.63 -13.79 11.14
C SER A 115 -17.77 -13.30 12.58
N ALA A 116 -17.05 -13.93 13.52
CA ALA A 116 -16.98 -13.53 14.93
C ALA A 116 -16.14 -12.25 15.19
N GLY A 117 -15.49 -11.68 14.17
CA GLY A 117 -14.59 -10.53 14.31
C GLY A 117 -13.36 -10.76 15.21
N PRO A 118 -12.66 -11.91 15.14
CA PRO A 118 -11.49 -12.17 15.97
C PRO A 118 -10.36 -11.16 15.69
N ARG A 119 -9.68 -10.73 16.75
CA ARG A 119 -8.48 -9.88 16.60
C ARG A 119 -7.28 -10.75 16.18
N VAL A 120 -6.85 -10.61 14.93
CA VAL A 120 -5.57 -11.16 14.48
C VAL A 120 -4.43 -10.28 15.03
N SER A 121 -3.38 -10.90 15.57
CA SER A 121 -2.20 -10.16 16.02
C SER A 121 -1.24 -9.90 14.86
N ARG A 122 -0.42 -8.85 15.00
CA ARG A 122 0.55 -8.43 13.97
C ARG A 122 1.41 -9.59 13.45
N ALA A 123 2.13 -10.28 14.33
CA ALA A 123 2.93 -11.45 13.98
C ALA A 123 2.13 -12.49 13.20
N ARG A 124 0.90 -12.81 13.63
CA ARG A 124 0.05 -13.83 12.98
C ARG A 124 -0.36 -13.47 11.55
N TRP A 125 -0.75 -12.22 11.29
CA TRP A 125 -1.07 -11.81 9.93
C TRP A 125 0.18 -11.66 9.07
N THR A 126 1.30 -11.19 9.63
CA THR A 126 2.56 -11.04 8.89
C THR A 126 3.12 -12.43 8.50
N ASP A 127 3.08 -13.40 9.41
CA ASP A 127 3.53 -14.76 9.13
C ASP A 127 2.67 -15.44 8.05
N ALA A 128 1.34 -15.25 8.09
CA ALA A 128 0.45 -15.76 7.05
C ALA A 128 0.69 -15.07 5.68
N LEU A 129 0.90 -13.75 5.67
CA LEU A 129 1.19 -13.01 4.44
C LEU A 129 2.50 -13.45 3.79
N VAL A 130 3.56 -13.65 4.59
CA VAL A 130 4.87 -14.09 4.08
C VAL A 130 4.81 -15.54 3.62
N ALA A 131 4.10 -16.42 4.33
CA ALA A 131 3.93 -17.82 3.92
C ALA A 131 3.18 -17.97 2.58
N GLU A 132 2.26 -17.05 2.27
CA GLU A 132 1.53 -17.04 1.00
C GLU A 132 2.36 -16.43 -0.15
N TYR A 133 2.88 -15.22 0.04
CA TYR A 133 3.42 -14.41 -1.06
C TYR A 133 4.95 -14.39 -1.18
N ASP A 134 5.69 -14.83 -0.17
CA ASP A 134 7.17 -14.93 -0.22
C ASP A 134 7.71 -16.10 0.64
N PRO A 135 7.23 -17.35 0.46
CA PRO A 135 7.60 -18.49 1.31
C PRO A 135 9.08 -18.88 1.22
N ALA A 136 9.81 -18.39 0.22
CA ALA A 136 11.23 -18.62 0.01
C ALA A 136 12.12 -17.44 0.45
N ASP A 137 11.54 -16.35 0.97
CA ASP A 137 12.23 -15.11 1.39
C ASP A 137 13.11 -14.50 0.28
N VAL A 138 12.65 -14.58 -0.97
CA VAL A 138 13.36 -14.11 -2.16
C VAL A 138 13.09 -12.63 -2.41
N LEU A 139 11.91 -12.15 -2.02
CA LEU A 139 11.46 -10.77 -2.21
C LEU A 139 11.62 -9.92 -0.93
N SER A 140 12.10 -10.54 0.16
CA SER A 140 12.29 -9.94 1.48
C SER A 140 11.02 -9.27 2.03
N LEU A 141 9.86 -9.85 1.73
CA LEU A 141 8.55 -9.24 2.02
C LEU A 141 8.41 -8.88 3.51
N ARG A 142 8.93 -9.72 4.42
CA ARG A 142 8.93 -9.47 5.86
C ARG A 142 9.66 -8.17 6.22
N GLU A 143 10.90 -8.00 5.76
CA GLU A 143 11.71 -6.79 5.99
C GLU A 143 10.98 -5.54 5.47
N ARG A 144 10.37 -5.63 4.27
CA ARG A 144 9.62 -4.52 3.67
C ARG A 144 8.37 -4.15 4.49
N VAL A 145 7.64 -5.14 5.00
CA VAL A 145 6.51 -4.91 5.92
C VAL A 145 6.97 -4.32 7.26
N GLU A 146 8.10 -4.76 7.80
CA GLU A 146 8.68 -4.23 9.05
C GLU A 146 9.14 -2.77 8.90
N ILE A 147 9.74 -2.40 7.76
CA ILE A 147 10.07 -0.99 7.44
C ILE A 147 8.80 -0.14 7.36
N VAL A 148 7.78 -0.62 6.65
CA VAL A 148 6.47 0.05 6.51
C VAL A 148 5.80 0.24 7.88
N GLN A 149 5.88 -0.78 8.73
CA GLN A 149 5.41 -0.76 10.11
C GLN A 149 6.16 0.28 10.97
N ASP A 150 7.49 0.36 10.89
CA ASP A 150 8.27 1.42 11.56
C ASP A 150 7.76 2.81 11.17
N LYS A 151 7.52 3.06 9.88
CA LYS A 151 6.98 4.37 9.43
C LYS A 151 5.58 4.63 9.99
N ARG A 152 4.71 3.61 10.02
CA ARG A 152 3.35 3.71 10.57
C ARG A 152 3.33 3.91 12.10
N ASP A 153 4.18 3.21 12.84
CA ASP A 153 4.20 3.24 14.31
C ASP A 153 4.84 4.54 14.86
N ARG A 154 5.62 5.29 14.07
CA ARG A 154 6.08 6.66 14.41
C ARG A 154 4.95 7.66 14.67
N LEU A 155 3.70 7.36 14.32
CA LEU A 155 2.52 8.19 14.59
C LEU A 155 1.91 7.96 16.00
N HIS A 156 2.74 7.86 17.04
CA HIS A 156 2.26 7.87 18.44
C HIS A 156 1.76 9.28 18.83
N GLN A 157 0.51 9.60 18.43
CA GLN A 157 -0.14 10.90 18.69
C GLN A 157 -0.34 11.20 20.18
N ASP A 158 -0.29 10.17 21.01
CA ASP A 158 -0.50 10.14 22.45
C ASP A 158 0.80 10.29 23.28
N SER A 159 1.97 10.05 22.70
CA SER A 159 3.28 10.18 23.39
C SER A 159 3.97 11.50 23.06
N LEU A 160 3.38 12.62 23.49
CA LEU A 160 3.89 13.97 23.20
C LEU A 160 5.34 14.21 23.67
N GLY A 161 5.80 13.52 24.71
CA GLY A 161 7.19 13.58 25.21
C GLY A 161 8.20 12.72 24.44
N ALA A 162 7.78 11.96 23.44
CA ALA A 162 8.65 11.21 22.52
C ALA A 162 8.81 11.93 21.17
N ARG A 163 8.35 13.18 21.05
CA ARG A 163 8.32 13.95 19.79
C ARG A 163 9.66 14.55 19.37
N ASP A 164 10.61 14.69 20.29
CA ASP A 164 11.88 15.39 20.03
C ASP A 164 12.73 14.69 18.95
N ASP A 165 12.49 13.38 18.71
CA ASP A 165 13.27 12.53 17.80
C ASP A 165 12.49 12.06 16.53
N ILE A 166 11.37 12.70 16.15
CA ILE A 166 10.74 12.38 14.84
C ILE A 166 11.61 12.93 13.71
N ASP A 167 12.55 12.10 13.27
CA ASP A 167 13.34 12.34 12.06
C ASP A 167 12.43 12.29 10.82
N TRP A 168 11.99 13.46 10.36
CA TRP A 168 11.18 13.60 9.15
C TRP A 168 11.93 13.16 7.88
N HIS A 169 13.27 13.19 7.87
CA HIS A 169 14.05 12.64 6.76
C HIS A 169 13.93 11.11 6.67
N SER A 170 13.51 10.41 7.74
CA SER A 170 13.23 8.97 7.69
C SER A 170 12.03 8.61 6.78
N PHE A 171 11.23 9.59 6.35
CA PHE A 171 10.12 9.43 5.38
C PHE A 171 10.53 9.78 3.94
N GLY A 172 11.83 9.84 3.61
CA GLY A 172 12.30 10.10 2.25
C GLY A 172 12.07 8.95 1.26
N TYR A 173 12.28 9.24 -0.02
CA TYR A 173 11.94 8.35 -1.14
C TYR A 173 12.60 6.96 -1.06
N ALA A 174 13.90 6.89 -0.83
CA ALA A 174 14.66 5.63 -0.86
C ALA A 174 14.46 4.78 0.40
N GLN A 175 14.21 5.41 1.54
CA GLN A 175 14.18 4.80 2.88
C GLN A 175 12.76 4.46 3.37
N ALA A 176 11.72 5.00 2.75
CA ALA A 176 10.33 4.73 3.10
C ALA A 176 9.49 4.34 1.88
N PHE A 177 9.42 5.19 0.84
CA PHE A 177 8.55 4.90 -0.31
C PHE A 177 8.98 3.67 -1.12
N VAL A 178 10.27 3.54 -1.45
CA VAL A 178 10.78 2.39 -2.22
C VAL A 178 10.52 1.08 -1.48
N PRO A 179 10.85 0.92 -0.18
CA PRO A 179 10.47 -0.27 0.59
C PRO A 179 8.95 -0.52 0.65
N ALA A 180 8.14 0.53 0.80
CA ALA A 180 6.68 0.40 0.84
C ALA A 180 6.10 -0.07 -0.49
N ARG A 181 6.58 0.47 -1.62
CA ARG A 181 6.17 0.01 -2.96
C ARG A 181 6.66 -1.41 -3.22
N GLN A 182 7.86 -1.77 -2.73
CA GLN A 182 8.40 -3.13 -2.81
C GLN A 182 7.57 -4.14 -2.00
N ALA A 183 7.05 -3.77 -0.82
CA ALA A 183 6.17 -4.63 -0.02
C ALA A 183 4.88 -5.06 -0.76
N LEU A 184 4.38 -4.22 -1.69
CA LEU A 184 3.21 -4.56 -2.51
C LEU A 184 3.53 -5.52 -3.68
N GLN A 185 4.78 -5.61 -4.13
CA GLN A 185 5.07 -6.35 -5.38
C GLN A 185 4.74 -7.84 -5.32
N PRO A 186 5.07 -8.60 -4.25
CA PRO A 186 4.71 -10.02 -4.19
C PRO A 186 3.20 -10.25 -4.28
N LEU A 187 2.43 -9.40 -3.59
CA LEU A 187 0.97 -9.44 -3.54
C LEU A 187 0.38 -9.10 -4.92
N LEU A 188 0.87 -8.04 -5.57
CA LEU A 188 0.40 -7.62 -6.90
C LEU A 188 0.80 -8.61 -8.00
N GLN A 189 1.93 -9.29 -7.87
CA GLN A 189 2.43 -10.25 -8.86
C GLN A 189 1.71 -11.60 -8.81
N ALA A 190 1.20 -12.02 -7.65
CA ALA A 190 0.45 -13.28 -7.52
C ALA A 190 -0.80 -13.30 -8.43
N GLU A 191 -1.57 -12.21 -8.43
CA GLU A 191 -2.79 -12.06 -9.22
C GLU A 191 -2.64 -10.97 -10.30
N ILE A 192 -1.48 -10.96 -10.98
CA ILE A 192 -1.07 -9.90 -11.93
C ILE A 192 -2.07 -9.66 -13.08
N GLY A 193 -2.88 -10.68 -13.44
CA GLY A 193 -3.90 -10.58 -14.48
C GLY A 193 -5.11 -9.71 -14.09
N ASP A 194 -5.38 -9.56 -12.79
CA ASP A 194 -6.51 -8.80 -12.25
C ASP A 194 -6.09 -7.40 -11.75
N VAL A 195 -4.79 -7.07 -11.79
CA VAL A 195 -4.26 -5.75 -11.46
C VAL A 195 -4.58 -4.74 -12.58
N PRO A 196 -5.05 -3.50 -12.27
CA PRO A 196 -5.30 -2.47 -13.28
C PRO A 196 -4.09 -2.18 -14.17
N ALA A 197 -4.26 -2.33 -15.49
CA ALA A 197 -3.17 -2.34 -16.48
C ALA A 197 -2.32 -1.05 -16.55
N THR A 198 -2.85 0.08 -16.07
CA THR A 198 -2.15 1.39 -16.02
C THR A 198 -1.64 1.77 -14.64
N THR A 199 -1.71 0.87 -13.64
CA THR A 199 -1.42 1.23 -12.25
C THR A 199 0.00 1.74 -12.00
N ASN A 200 0.09 2.76 -11.14
CA ASN A 200 1.35 3.30 -10.62
C ASN A 200 1.99 2.43 -9.52
N LEU A 201 1.29 1.40 -9.01
CA LEU A 201 1.77 0.59 -7.89
C LEU A 201 2.76 -0.50 -8.30
N LEU A 202 2.59 -1.10 -9.48
CA LEU A 202 3.54 -2.07 -10.04
C LEU A 202 4.88 -1.40 -10.37
N ILE A 203 5.99 -2.07 -10.03
CA ILE A 203 7.32 -1.78 -10.56
C ILE A 203 7.45 -2.54 -11.89
N ARG A 204 7.96 -1.86 -12.92
CA ARG A 204 8.15 -2.38 -14.28
C ARG A 204 9.64 -2.29 -14.65
#